data_AF-A0A966KP76-F1
#
_entry.id   AF-A0A966KP76-F1
#
_cell.length_a   1.000
_cell.length_b   1.000
_cell.length_c   1.000
_cell.angle_alpha   90.00
_cell.angle_beta   90.00
_cell.angle_gamma   90.00
#
_symmetry.space_group_name_H-M   'P 1'
#
loop_
_entity.id
_entity.type
_entity.pdbx_description
1 polymer ?
#
loop_
_entity_poly.entity_id
_entity_poly.type
_entity_poly.pdbx_seq_one_letter_code
_entity_poly.pdbx_strand_id
1 'polypeptide(L)'
;MANTKKQWYYDNHADCLQYRKNYREQRHFNGERTAVIKRDEQQCSRCGKKKKLVVHHKDRLGRGNKNPNNALDNLETVCRRCHLLEHKTELQAARTAKYATPKLLKNGRWSTQYEACISCGLTTSPHASKGLCNRCNVRRYKMT
;
A
#
# COMPACT_ATOMS: atom_id res chain seq x y z
N MET A 1 21.54 -16.76 31.78
CA MET A 1 20.81 -17.18 30.56
C MET A 1 20.92 -16.06 29.53
N ALA A 2 21.38 -16.33 28.32
CA ALA A 2 21.57 -15.29 27.30
C ALA A 2 20.20 -14.75 26.86
N ASN A 3 19.92 -13.48 27.18
CA ASN A 3 18.71 -12.81 26.72
C ASN A 3 18.79 -12.68 25.19
N THR A 4 17.94 -13.41 24.48
CA THR A 4 17.97 -13.43 23.02
C THR A 4 17.44 -12.10 22.47
N LYS A 5 17.90 -11.70 21.28
CA LYS A 5 17.39 -10.52 20.57
C LYS A 5 15.85 -10.53 20.42
N LYS A 6 15.26 -11.72 20.32
CA LYS A 6 13.80 -11.91 20.23
C LYS A 6 13.11 -11.54 21.54
N GLN A 7 13.63 -11.99 22.68
CA GLN A 7 13.05 -11.68 23.99
C GLN A 7 13.16 -10.18 24.30
N TRP A 8 14.32 -9.57 24.05
CA TRP A 8 14.47 -8.10 24.13
C TRP A 8 13.42 -7.35 23.31
N TYR A 9 13.11 -7.80 22.07
CA TYR A 9 12.09 -7.15 21.24
C TYR A 9 10.70 -7.19 21.88
N TYR A 10 10.30 -8.32 22.46
CA TYR A 10 8.99 -8.43 23.11
C TYR A 10 8.94 -7.58 24.39
N ASP A 11 10.00 -7.61 25.19
CA ASP A 11 10.12 -6.82 26.41
C ASP A 11 10.06 -5.31 26.12
N ASN A 12 10.60 -4.87 24.97
CA ASN A 12 10.66 -3.47 24.54
C ASN A 12 9.68 -3.14 23.41
N HIS A 13 8.65 -3.97 23.19
CA HIS A 13 7.80 -3.88 22.01
C HIS A 13 7.09 -2.54 21.91
N ALA A 14 6.55 -2.04 23.03
CA ALA A 14 5.85 -0.76 23.10
C ALA A 14 6.78 0.40 22.70
N ASP A 15 8.00 0.43 23.23
CA ASP A 15 8.99 1.46 22.94
C ASP A 15 9.44 1.41 21.47
N CYS A 16 9.64 0.21 20.93
CA CYS A 16 9.93 0.02 19.52
C CYS A 16 8.81 0.58 18.62
N LEU A 17 7.54 0.35 18.98
CA LEU A 17 6.40 0.89 18.25
C LEU A 17 6.32 2.42 18.37
N GLN A 18 6.54 2.96 19.56
CA GLN A 18 6.50 4.40 19.81
C GLN A 18 7.63 5.13 19.06
N TYR A 19 8.85 4.59 19.11
CA TYR A 19 9.98 5.09 18.34
C TYR A 19 9.67 5.13 16.84
N ARG A 20 9.15 4.03 16.28
CA ARG A 20 8.79 3.96 14.85
C ARG A 20 7.68 4.94 14.48
N LYS A 21 6.72 5.17 15.38
CA LYS A 21 5.68 6.18 15.21
C LYS A 21 6.31 7.56 15.14
N ASN A 22 7.10 7.95 16.14
CA ASN A 22 7.76 9.26 16.21
C ASN A 22 8.66 9.52 15.00
N TYR A 23 9.45 8.52 14.59
CA TYR A 23 10.29 8.60 13.40
C TYR A 23 9.48 8.90 12.13
N ARG A 24 8.34 8.23 11.95
CA ARG A 24 7.45 8.47 10.79
C ARG A 24 6.81 9.85 10.86
N GLU A 25 6.34 10.27 12.03
CA GLU A 25 5.77 11.60 12.22
C GLU A 25 6.80 12.69 11.87
N GLN A 26 8.03 12.56 12.36
CA GLN A 26 9.11 13.50 12.05
C GLN A 26 9.45 13.50 10.56
N ARG A 27 9.64 12.32 9.98
CA ARG A 27 10.03 12.17 8.57
C ARG A 27 8.99 12.70 7.60
N HIS A 28 7.70 12.51 7.89
CA HIS A 28 6.63 12.82 6.93
C HIS A 28 5.98 14.17 7.16
N PHE A 29 5.97 14.67 8.40
CA PHE A 29 5.23 15.88 8.77
C PHE A 29 6.04 16.84 9.63
N ASN A 30 7.32 16.55 9.92
CA ASN A 30 8.17 17.36 10.79
C ASN A 30 7.58 17.61 12.21
N GLY A 31 6.68 16.74 12.68
CA GLY A 31 5.95 16.94 13.94
C GLY A 31 4.71 17.86 13.85
N GLU A 32 4.45 18.49 12.69
CA GLU A 32 3.36 19.46 12.52
C GLU A 32 1.96 18.84 12.51
N ARG A 33 1.86 17.51 12.43
CA ARG A 33 0.59 16.80 12.27
C ARG A 33 -0.45 17.20 13.32
N THR A 34 -0.05 17.34 14.58
CA THR A 34 -0.95 17.75 15.67
C THR A 34 -1.41 19.20 15.53
N ALA A 35 -0.52 20.09 15.10
CA ALA A 35 -0.84 21.50 14.88
C ALA A 35 -1.87 21.67 13.76
N VAL A 36 -1.72 20.92 12.66
CA VAL A 36 -2.67 20.90 11.53
C VAL A 36 -4.04 20.42 11.97
N ILE A 37 -4.11 19.32 12.72
CA ILE A 37 -5.39 18.78 13.23
C ILE A 37 -6.07 19.75 14.19
N LYS A 38 -5.29 20.45 15.03
CA LYS A 38 -5.82 21.47 15.94
C LYS A 38 -6.35 22.68 15.19
N ARG A 39 -5.61 23.18 14.20
CA ARG A 39 -6.02 24.28 13.31
C ARG A 39 -7.33 23.95 12.60
N ASP A 40 -7.45 22.73 12.10
CA ASP A 40 -8.63 22.26 11.37
C ASP A 40 -9.73 21.75 12.31
N GLU A 41 -9.72 22.15 13.59
CA GLU A 41 -10.76 21.87 14.59
C GLU A 41 -11.15 20.38 14.73
N GLN A 42 -10.17 19.48 14.51
CA GLN A 42 -10.41 18.03 14.49
C GLN A 42 -11.55 17.64 13.53
N GLN A 43 -11.62 18.28 12.38
CA GLN A 43 -12.56 17.95 11.32
C GLN A 43 -11.89 17.97 9.94
N CYS A 44 -12.53 17.30 8.98
CA CYS A 44 -12.08 17.31 7.60
C CYS A 44 -12.31 18.69 6.99
N SER A 45 -11.25 19.40 6.60
CA SER A 45 -11.32 20.75 6.00
C SER A 45 -12.14 20.79 4.70
N ARG A 46 -12.35 19.63 4.06
CA ARG A 46 -13.13 19.50 2.81
C ARG A 46 -14.61 19.13 2.98
N CYS A 47 -15.02 18.49 4.09
CA CYS A 47 -16.41 18.02 4.25
C CYS A 47 -16.95 18.01 5.69
N GLY A 48 -16.20 18.52 6.66
CA GLY A 48 -16.63 18.64 8.06
C GLY A 48 -16.70 17.34 8.86
N LYS A 49 -16.48 16.16 8.27
CA LYS A 49 -16.49 14.88 9.02
C LYS A 49 -15.41 14.89 10.10
N LYS A 50 -15.77 14.47 11.32
CA LYS A 50 -14.88 14.40 12.50
C LYS A 50 -14.25 13.01 12.76
N LYS A 51 -14.45 12.06 11.84
CA LYS A 51 -14.01 10.66 11.99
C LYS A 51 -13.04 10.26 10.88
N LYS A 52 -12.11 9.36 11.23
CA LYS A 52 -11.11 8.78 10.31
C LYS A 52 -10.29 9.87 9.60
N LEU A 53 -9.79 10.83 10.39
CA LEU A 53 -8.98 11.94 9.92
C LEU A 53 -7.53 11.52 9.66
N VAL A 54 -6.93 12.11 8.64
CA VAL A 54 -5.52 11.99 8.28
C VAL A 54 -5.00 13.37 7.88
N VAL A 55 -3.70 13.59 7.97
CA VAL A 55 -3.06 14.79 7.42
C VAL A 55 -2.53 14.47 6.03
N HIS A 56 -2.75 15.37 5.10
CA HIS A 56 -2.41 15.26 3.68
C HIS A 56 -1.64 16.48 3.21
N HIS A 57 -0.69 16.28 2.29
CA HIS A 57 0.07 17.34 1.63
C HIS A 57 -0.67 17.81 0.37
N LYS A 58 -1.10 19.07 0.32
CA LYS A 58 -1.89 19.64 -0.80
C LYS A 58 -1.14 19.58 -2.14
N ASP A 59 0.18 19.76 -2.12
CA ASP A 59 1.05 19.65 -3.29
C ASP A 59 1.29 18.22 -3.81
N ARG A 60 0.79 17.19 -3.11
CA ARG A 60 0.99 15.75 -3.41
C ARG A 60 2.44 15.30 -3.34
N LEU A 61 3.36 16.12 -2.82
CA LEU A 61 4.79 15.81 -2.69
C LEU A 61 5.15 15.19 -1.33
N GLY A 62 4.16 14.69 -0.58
CA GLY A 62 4.37 14.02 0.70
C GLY A 62 4.83 12.56 0.59
N ARG A 63 4.12 11.75 -0.21
CA ARG A 63 4.33 10.30 -0.28
C ARG A 63 5.55 9.96 -1.13
N GLY A 64 6.53 9.27 -0.54
CA GLY A 64 7.71 8.77 -1.26
C GLY A 64 8.77 9.83 -1.56
N ASN A 65 8.48 11.10 -1.29
CA ASN A 65 9.46 12.17 -1.38
C ASN A 65 10.43 12.11 -0.19
N LYS A 66 11.71 12.38 -0.46
CA LYS A 66 12.75 12.47 0.57
C LYS A 66 12.61 13.76 1.40
N ASN A 67 12.18 14.84 0.75
CA ASN A 67 12.05 16.19 1.33
C ASN A 67 10.63 16.73 1.09
N PRO A 68 9.62 16.22 1.82
CA PRO A 68 8.25 16.71 1.67
C PRO A 68 8.09 18.14 2.19
N ASN A 69 7.27 18.95 1.54
CA ASN A 69 6.95 20.30 1.99
C ASN A 69 5.99 20.25 3.20
N ASN A 70 6.53 20.39 4.40
CA ASN A 70 5.76 20.30 5.64
C ASN A 70 5.28 21.66 6.17
N ALA A 71 5.27 22.71 5.33
CA ALA A 71 4.69 23.99 5.71
C ALA A 71 3.21 23.81 6.10
N LEU A 72 2.79 24.45 7.20
CA LEU A 72 1.44 24.27 7.76
C LEU A 72 0.34 24.52 6.73
N ASP A 73 0.49 25.52 5.88
CA ASP A 73 -0.43 25.88 4.80
C ASP A 73 -0.53 24.82 3.69
N ASN A 74 0.55 24.07 3.43
CA ASN A 74 0.57 22.91 2.53
C ASN A 74 -0.04 21.64 3.16
N LEU A 75 -0.22 21.62 4.48
CA LEU A 75 -0.85 20.50 5.18
C LEU A 75 -2.35 20.74 5.40
N GLU A 76 -3.15 19.70 5.27
CA GLU A 76 -4.60 19.73 5.55
C GLU A 76 -5.06 18.48 6.29
N THR A 77 -6.04 18.64 7.18
CA THR A 77 -6.75 17.53 7.83
C THR A 77 -7.92 17.11 6.94
N VAL A 78 -7.90 15.88 6.46
CA VAL A 78 -8.96 15.32 5.60
C VAL A 78 -9.45 13.98 6.14
N CYS A 79 -10.72 13.66 5.94
CA CYS A 79 -11.22 12.32 6.24
C CYS A 79 -10.72 11.29 5.21
N ARG A 80 -10.68 10.01 5.61
CA ARG A 80 -10.27 8.90 4.72
C ARG A 80 -10.98 8.90 3.37
N ARG A 81 -12.27 9.27 3.31
CA ARG A 81 -13.01 9.35 2.04
C ARG A 81 -12.43 10.44 1.13
N CYS A 82 -12.26 11.66 1.64
CA CYS A 82 -11.68 12.77 0.88
C CYS A 82 -10.24 12.47 0.44
N HIS A 83 -9.44 11.88 1.33
CA HIS A 83 -8.08 11.45 1.01
C HIS A 83 -8.03 10.40 -0.11
N LEU A 84 -8.95 9.42 -0.12
CA LEU A 84 -9.02 8.43 -1.19
C LEU A 84 -9.47 9.04 -2.53
N LEU A 85 -10.33 10.07 -2.49
CA LEU A 85 -10.74 10.79 -3.70
C LEU A 85 -9.55 11.55 -4.31
N GLU A 86 -8.71 12.17 -3.48
CA GLU A 86 -7.48 12.86 -3.92
C GLU A 86 -6.54 11.91 -4.70
N HIS A 87 -6.35 10.71 -4.17
CA HIS A 87 -5.49 9.68 -4.76
C HIS A 87 -6.22 8.73 -5.72
N LYS A 88 -7.46 9.03 -6.15
CA LYS A 88 -8.27 8.09 -6.95
C LYS A 88 -7.56 7.66 -8.24
N THR A 89 -7.00 8.62 -8.97
CA THR A 89 -6.30 8.39 -10.24
C THR A 89 -5.03 7.57 -10.05
N GLU A 90 -4.20 7.93 -9.07
CA GLU A 90 -2.98 7.19 -8.70
C GLU A 90 -3.30 5.74 -8.26
N LEU A 91 -4.36 5.55 -7.47
CA LEU A 91 -4.84 4.23 -7.07
C LEU A 91 -5.36 3.42 -8.27
N GLN A 92 -6.03 4.06 -9.22
CA GLN A 92 -6.51 3.41 -10.44
C GLN A 92 -5.34 3.03 -11.36
N ALA A 93 -4.34 3.90 -11.50
CA ALA A 93 -3.10 3.63 -12.22
C ALA A 93 -2.32 2.46 -11.57
N ALA A 94 -2.18 2.46 -10.25
CA ALA A 94 -1.50 1.36 -9.55
C ALA A 94 -2.25 0.02 -9.69
N ARG A 95 -3.59 0.04 -9.66
CA ARG A 95 -4.41 -1.16 -9.89
C ARG A 95 -4.24 -1.68 -11.31
N THR A 96 -4.39 -0.81 -12.31
CA THR A 96 -4.20 -1.19 -13.72
C THR A 96 -2.79 -1.71 -13.97
N ALA A 97 -1.75 -1.04 -13.47
CA ALA A 97 -0.36 -1.51 -13.55
C ALA A 97 -0.14 -2.90 -12.93
N LYS A 98 -0.76 -3.17 -11.77
CA LYS A 98 -0.69 -4.48 -11.09
C LYS A 98 -1.31 -5.62 -11.91
N TYR A 99 -2.34 -5.34 -12.70
CA TYR A 99 -2.96 -6.33 -13.59
C TYR A 99 -2.35 -6.33 -15.00
N ALA A 100 -1.70 -5.24 -15.41
CA ALA A 100 -1.05 -5.10 -16.72
C ALA A 100 0.29 -5.83 -16.80
N THR A 101 0.99 -6.01 -15.68
CA THR A 101 2.25 -6.78 -15.62
C THR A 101 1.98 -8.19 -15.07
N PRO A 102 1.89 -9.21 -15.93
CA PRO A 102 1.69 -10.56 -15.45
C PRO A 102 2.96 -11.03 -14.70
N LYS A 103 2.79 -11.56 -13.49
CA LYS A 103 3.91 -11.95 -12.60
C LYS A 103 4.64 -13.17 -13.14
N LEU A 104 5.66 -12.94 -13.95
CA LEU A 104 6.64 -13.94 -14.35
C LEU A 104 7.61 -14.24 -13.20
N LEU A 105 8.05 -15.49 -13.11
CA LEU A 105 9.21 -15.88 -12.32
C LEU A 105 10.49 -15.27 -12.93
N LYS A 106 11.58 -15.24 -12.17
CA LYS A 106 12.87 -14.66 -12.62
C LYS A 106 13.41 -15.29 -13.92
N ASN A 107 13.04 -16.53 -14.19
CA ASN A 107 13.40 -17.27 -15.41
C ASN A 107 12.38 -17.10 -16.55
N GLY A 108 11.45 -16.14 -16.45
CA GLY A 108 10.44 -15.90 -17.47
C GLY A 108 9.32 -16.94 -17.54
N ARG A 109 9.22 -17.85 -16.55
CA ARG A 109 8.17 -18.87 -16.47
C ARG A 109 6.96 -18.42 -15.65
N TRP A 110 5.81 -19.04 -15.88
CA TRP A 110 4.57 -18.78 -15.14
C TRP A 110 4.41 -19.64 -13.87
N SER A 111 5.07 -20.79 -13.82
CA SER A 111 5.00 -21.74 -12.72
C SER A 111 6.37 -22.32 -12.42
N THR A 112 6.64 -22.61 -11.16
CA THR A 112 7.86 -23.32 -10.73
C THR A 112 7.79 -24.81 -11.09
N GLN A 113 6.59 -25.37 -11.24
CA GLN A 113 6.36 -26.80 -11.44
C GLN A 113 6.03 -27.15 -12.89
N TYR A 114 5.44 -26.22 -13.64
CA TYR A 114 4.95 -26.48 -14.99
C TYR A 114 5.68 -25.58 -16.01
N GLU A 115 6.25 -26.20 -17.04
CA GLU A 115 6.91 -25.49 -18.16
C GLU A 115 5.87 -24.96 -19.15
N ALA A 116 4.77 -25.69 -19.35
CA ALA A 116 3.70 -25.39 -20.30
C ALA A 116 2.32 -25.75 -19.73
N CYS A 117 1.26 -25.25 -20.35
CA CYS A 117 -0.11 -25.64 -19.99
C CYS A 117 -0.31 -27.14 -20.25
N ILE A 118 -0.71 -27.91 -19.24
CA ILE A 118 -0.90 -29.36 -19.36
C ILE A 118 -1.97 -29.72 -20.41
N SER A 119 -2.99 -28.87 -20.58
CA SER A 119 -4.09 -29.13 -21.51
C SER A 119 -3.81 -28.69 -22.95
N CYS A 120 -3.04 -27.63 -23.18
CA CYS A 120 -2.90 -27.03 -24.51
C CYS A 120 -1.45 -26.70 -24.93
N GLY A 121 -0.44 -27.06 -24.13
CA GLY A 121 0.98 -26.84 -24.44
C GLY A 121 1.45 -25.38 -24.41
N LEU A 122 0.59 -24.41 -24.11
CA LEU A 122 0.93 -22.99 -24.21
C LEU A 122 1.91 -22.56 -23.10
N THR A 123 2.99 -21.91 -23.51
CA THR A 123 4.04 -21.33 -22.62
C THR A 123 3.94 -19.81 -22.49
N THR A 124 3.22 -19.16 -23.40
CA THR A 124 3.15 -17.69 -23.53
C THR A 124 2.03 -17.05 -22.70
N SER A 125 1.27 -17.83 -21.92
CA SER A 125 0.15 -17.32 -21.13
C SER A 125 0.24 -17.73 -19.67
N PRO A 126 -0.20 -16.86 -18.74
CA PRO A 126 -0.24 -17.19 -17.32
C PRO A 126 -0.95 -18.51 -17.05
N HIS A 127 -0.27 -19.37 -16.29
CA HIS A 127 -0.87 -20.55 -15.69
C HIS A 127 -1.69 -20.13 -14.46
N ALA A 128 -2.90 -20.67 -14.39
CA ALA A 128 -3.74 -20.67 -13.20
C ALA A 128 -3.38 -21.87 -12.32
N SER A 129 -4.36 -22.48 -11.65
CA SER A 129 -4.15 -23.67 -10.83
C SER A 129 -3.92 -24.92 -11.67
N LYS A 130 -3.20 -25.91 -11.07
CA LYS A 130 -2.99 -27.27 -11.62
C LYS A 130 -2.30 -27.31 -12.99
N GLY A 131 -1.42 -26.35 -13.27
CA GLY A 131 -0.66 -26.31 -14.53
C GLY A 131 -1.48 -26.00 -15.77
N LEU A 132 -2.70 -25.45 -15.63
CA LEU A 132 -3.53 -25.02 -16.76
C LEU A 132 -3.35 -23.53 -17.03
N CYS A 133 -3.27 -23.10 -18.29
CA CYS A 133 -3.39 -21.68 -18.62
C CYS A 133 -4.77 -21.13 -18.20
N ASN A 134 -4.88 -19.81 -17.99
CA ASN A 134 -6.15 -19.17 -17.60
C ASN A 134 -7.35 -19.63 -18.45
N ARG A 135 -7.18 -19.75 -19.77
CA ARG A 135 -8.23 -20.21 -20.70
C ARG A 135 -8.67 -21.65 -20.42
N CYS A 136 -7.71 -22.58 -20.31
CA CYS A 136 -8.02 -23.99 -20.04
C CYS A 136 -8.59 -24.17 -18.63
N ASN A 137 -8.14 -23.38 -17.66
CA ASN A 137 -8.66 -23.40 -16.30
C ASN A 137 -10.12 -22.95 -16.25
N VAL A 138 -10.48 -21.82 -16.87
CA VAL A 138 -11.87 -21.35 -16.94
C VAL A 138 -12.76 -22.36 -17.66
N ARG A 139 -12.30 -22.96 -18.76
CA ARG A 139 -13.03 -24.04 -19.46
C ARG A 139 -13.32 -25.21 -18.54
N ARG A 140 -12.33 -25.66 -17.76
CA ARG A 140 -12.50 -26.74 -16.79
C ARG A 140 -13.59 -26.44 -15.76
N TYR A 141 -13.61 -25.22 -15.19
CA TYR A 141 -14.62 -24.82 -14.18
C TYR A 141 -16.01 -24.56 -14.75
N LYS A 142 -16.16 -24.27 -16.04
CA LYS A 142 -17.46 -24.08 -16.70
C LYS A 142 -18.12 -25.39 -17.15
N MET A 143 -17.41 -26.52 -17.07
CA MET A 143 -17.92 -27.86 -17.42
C MET A 143 -18.25 -28.71 -16.16
N THR A 144 -18.18 -28.12 -14.97
CA THR A 144 -18.54 -28.71 -13.68
C THR A 144 -19.73 -27.96 -13.10
#